data_AF-A0A6G2A413-F1
#
_entry.id   AF-A0A6G2A413-F1
#
_cell.length_a   1.000
_cell.length_b   1.000
_cell.length_c   1.000
_cell.angle_alpha   90.00
_cell.angle_beta   90.00
_cell.angle_gamma   90.00
#
_symmetry.space_group_name_H-M   'P 1'
#
loop_
_entity.id
_entity.type
_entity.pdbx_description
1 polymer ?
#
loop_
_entity_poly.entity_id
_entity_poly.type
_entity_poly.pdbx_seq_one_letter_code
_entity_poly.pdbx_strand_id
1 'polypeptide(L)'
;MNINTITAEDLRRMPDKEGLILQGCGGDLTEWVDGINEMLTNAGILKDGSQFENVFAFQHGELTCLLYPFDDVKLDIGKLALWRLQTHEVYGGT
;
A
#
# COMPACT_ATOMS: atom_id res chain seq x y z
N MET A 1 -13.15 3.10 -4.80
CA MET A 1 -11.84 3.47 -4.25
C MET A 1 -11.84 4.90 -3.75
N ASN A 2 -11.22 5.12 -2.59
CA ASN A 2 -11.10 6.40 -1.90
C ASN A 2 -9.67 6.59 -1.39
N ILE A 3 -9.08 7.76 -1.66
CA ILE A 3 -7.74 8.14 -1.19
C ILE A 3 -7.90 9.28 -0.18
N ASN A 4 -7.77 8.95 1.09
CA ASN A 4 -7.94 9.88 2.20
C ASN A 4 -6.61 10.58 2.50
N THR A 5 -6.60 11.91 2.52
CA THR A 5 -5.39 12.64 2.93
C THR A 5 -5.30 12.69 4.45
N ILE A 6 -4.16 12.29 5.00
CA ILE A 6 -3.83 12.38 6.43
C ILE A 6 -2.46 13.04 6.61
N THR A 7 -2.16 13.46 7.83
CA THR A 7 -0.81 13.90 8.19
C THR A 7 0.06 12.73 8.63
N ALA A 8 1.39 12.90 8.60
CA ALA A 8 2.30 11.93 9.20
C ALA A 8 2.09 11.79 10.72
N GLU A 9 1.53 12.81 11.39
CA GLU A 9 1.16 12.71 12.80
C GLU A 9 -0.07 11.83 13.01
N ASP A 10 -1.08 11.94 12.14
CA ASP A 10 -2.24 11.05 12.15
C ASP A 10 -1.80 9.59 11.97
N LEU A 11 -0.90 9.33 11.02
CA LEU A 11 -0.33 7.99 10.81
C LEU A 11 0.35 7.44 12.06
N ARG A 12 1.15 8.25 12.78
CA ARG A 12 1.81 7.84 14.04
C ARG A 12 0.81 7.51 15.16
N ARG A 13 -0.42 8.00 15.05
CA ARG A 13 -1.52 7.75 16.00
C ARG A 13 -2.43 6.60 15.56
N MET A 14 -2.03 5.82 14.56
CA MET A 14 -2.70 4.59 14.12
C MET A 14 -1.90 3.33 14.54
N PRO A 15 -1.68 3.08 15.85
CA PRO A 15 -0.80 2.00 16.32
C PRO A 15 -1.31 0.59 15.96
N ASP A 16 -2.62 0.45 15.75
CA ASP A 16 -3.27 -0.85 15.50
C ASP A 16 -3.49 -1.13 14.00
N LYS A 17 -2.99 -0.28 13.11
CA LYS A 17 -3.14 -0.46 11.65
C LYS A 17 -1.90 -1.09 11.04
N GLU A 18 -2.05 -2.32 10.56
CA GLU A 18 -1.10 -2.95 9.64
C GLU A 18 -1.33 -2.47 8.21
N GLY A 19 -0.27 -2.39 7.42
CA GLY A 19 -0.39 -1.98 6.03
C GLY A 19 0.92 -2.01 5.24
N LEU A 20 0.78 -1.82 3.94
CA LEU A 20 1.87 -1.56 3.01
C LEU A 20 2.01 -0.05 2.82
N ILE A 21 3.22 0.48 2.91
CA ILE A 21 3.50 1.89 2.59
C ILE A 21 4.36 1.95 1.34
N LEU A 22 3.94 2.76 0.38
CA LEU A 22 4.77 3.18 -0.75
C LEU A 22 5.21 4.63 -0.56
N GLN A 23 6.50 4.88 -0.75
CA GLN A 23 7.11 6.19 -0.61
C GLN A 23 7.45 6.75 -1.99
N GLY A 24 7.14 8.03 -2.24
CA GLY A 24 7.46 8.68 -3.51
C GLY A 24 6.43 8.44 -4.62
N CYS A 25 5.15 8.44 -4.28
CA CYS A 25 4.04 8.33 -5.23
C CYS A 25 3.81 9.68 -5.93
N GLY A 26 4.54 9.94 -7.02
CA GLY A 26 4.34 11.11 -7.87
C GLY A 26 3.23 10.89 -8.92
N GLY A 27 2.76 11.97 -9.56
CA GLY A 27 1.71 11.87 -10.58
C GLY A 27 0.31 11.64 -10.00
N ASP A 28 -0.54 10.89 -10.71
CA ASP A 28 -1.89 10.57 -10.25
C ASP A 28 -1.86 9.42 -9.24
N LEU A 29 -2.35 9.68 -8.03
CA LEU A 29 -2.40 8.69 -6.96
C LEU A 29 -3.37 7.53 -7.27
N THR A 30 -4.37 7.76 -8.12
CA THR A 30 -5.30 6.73 -8.58
C THR A 30 -4.56 5.64 -9.36
N GLU A 31 -3.65 6.04 -10.25
CA GLU A 31 -2.84 5.09 -11.04
C GLU A 31 -1.97 4.21 -10.15
N TRP A 32 -1.46 4.76 -9.04
CA TRP A 32 -0.72 3.97 -8.05
C TRP A 32 -1.60 2.94 -7.35
N VAL A 33 -2.81 3.31 -6.95
CA VAL A 33 -3.70 2.37 -6.26
C VAL A 33 -4.18 1.28 -7.22
N ASP A 34 -4.57 1.64 -8.44
CA ASP A 34 -4.98 0.69 -9.47
C ASP A 34 -3.83 -0.26 -9.84
N GLY A 35 -2.63 0.25 -10.07
CA GLY A 35 -1.46 -0.55 -10.43
C GLY A 35 -1.05 -1.54 -9.32
N ILE A 36 -1.12 -1.12 -8.04
CA ILE A 36 -0.82 -2.01 -6.91
C ILE A 36 -1.90 -3.07 -6.74
N ASN A 37 -3.18 -2.71 -6.88
CA ASN A 37 -4.28 -3.68 -6.86
C ASN A 37 -4.12 -4.73 -7.97
N GLU A 38 -3.82 -4.30 -9.20
CA GLU A 38 -3.59 -5.20 -10.33
C GLU A 38 -2.38 -6.12 -10.08
N MET A 39 -1.23 -5.55 -9.70
CA MET A 39 -0.01 -6.29 -9.48
C MET A 39 -0.16 -7.35 -8.37
N LEU A 40 -0.73 -6.98 -7.22
CA LEU A 40 -0.91 -7.91 -6.10
C LEU A 40 -2.01 -8.95 -6.38
N THR A 41 -3.02 -8.61 -7.19
CA THR A 41 -4.01 -9.59 -7.68
C THR A 41 -3.37 -10.60 -8.62
N ASN A 42 -2.56 -10.14 -9.58
CA ASN A 42 -1.88 -11.00 -10.55
C ASN A 42 -0.84 -11.91 -9.88
N ALA A 43 -0.19 -11.45 -8.80
CA ALA A 43 0.67 -12.28 -7.96
C ALA A 43 -0.13 -13.29 -7.09
N GLY A 44 -1.46 -13.18 -7.07
CA GLY A 44 -2.34 -13.96 -6.22
C GLY A 44 -2.11 -13.71 -4.73
N ILE A 45 -1.69 -12.50 -4.37
CA ILE A 45 -1.54 -12.00 -3.00
C ILE A 45 -2.88 -11.49 -2.49
N LEU A 46 -3.56 -10.65 -3.29
CA LEU A 46 -4.96 -10.33 -3.08
C LEU A 46 -5.82 -11.53 -3.47
N LYS A 47 -6.78 -11.88 -2.61
CA LYS A 47 -7.64 -13.06 -2.78
C LYS A 47 -9.10 -12.67 -2.99
N ASP A 48 -9.86 -13.57 -3.61
CA ASP A 48 -11.32 -13.47 -3.77
C ASP A 48 -11.79 -12.15 -4.42
N GLY A 49 -10.97 -11.55 -5.28
CA GLY A 49 -11.25 -10.25 -5.90
C GLY A 49 -11.22 -9.05 -4.93
N SER A 50 -10.64 -9.23 -3.74
CA SER A 50 -10.44 -8.15 -2.78
C SER A 50 -9.45 -7.11 -3.32
N GLN A 51 -9.70 -5.84 -3.02
CA GLN A 51 -8.87 -4.71 -3.44
C GLN A 51 -8.72 -3.71 -2.29
N PHE A 52 -7.65 -2.92 -2.35
CA PHE A 52 -7.46 -1.75 -1.51
C PHE A 52 -8.40 -0.63 -1.97
N GLU A 53 -9.53 -0.49 -1.27
CA GLU A 53 -10.54 0.51 -1.56
C GLU A 53 -10.39 1.79 -0.73
N ASN A 54 -9.71 1.72 0.42
CA ASN A 54 -9.49 2.83 1.33
C ASN A 54 -7.99 3.01 1.59
N VAL A 55 -7.37 3.89 0.83
CA VAL A 55 -5.92 4.19 0.91
C VAL A 55 -5.73 5.55 1.59
N PHE A 56 -4.62 5.73 2.29
CA PHE A 56 -4.29 7.02 2.90
C PHE A 56 -3.06 7.65 2.23
N ALA A 57 -3.20 8.90 1.79
CA ALA A 57 -2.10 9.71 1.29
C ALA A 57 -1.55 10.60 2.41
N PHE A 58 -0.22 10.67 2.54
CA PHE A 58 0.44 11.56 3.50
C PHE A 58 1.80 12.03 2.98
N GLN A 59 2.29 13.13 3.53
CA GLN A 59 3.62 13.66 3.19
C GLN A 59 4.67 13.15 4.18
N HIS A 60 5.82 12.74 3.67
CA HIS A 60 7.02 12.46 4.45
C HIS A 60 8.21 13.23 3.86
N GLY A 61 8.52 14.38 4.46
CA GLY A 61 9.37 15.39 3.82
C GLY A 61 8.69 15.93 2.56
N GLU A 62 9.40 15.90 1.43
CA GLU A 62 8.89 16.32 0.12
C GLU A 62 8.22 15.16 -0.66
N LEU A 63 8.14 13.96 -0.07
CA LEU A 63 7.60 12.77 -0.73
C LEU A 63 6.14 12.52 -0.36
N THR A 64 5.28 12.49 -1.37
CA THR A 64 3.94 11.91 -1.24
C THR A 64 4.07 10.40 -1.04
N CYS A 65 3.42 9.87 -0.01
CA CYS A 65 3.40 8.46 0.34
C CYS A 65 1.96 7.95 0.39
N LEU A 66 1.78 6.66 0.10
CA LEU A 66 0.49 5.97 0.19
C LEU A 66 0.58 4.83 1.20
N LEU A 67 -0.33 4.81 2.18
CA LEU A 67 -0.59 3.67 3.06
C LEU A 67 -1.78 2.89 2.53
N TYR A 68 -1.57 1.59 2.33
CA TYR A 68 -2.54 0.58 1.95
C TYR A 68 -2.84 -0.30 3.19
N PRO A 69 -3.92 -0.01 3.93
CA PRO A 69 -4.26 -0.73 5.17
C PRO A 69 -4.74 -2.15 4.88
N PHE A 70 -4.46 -3.08 5.79
CA PHE A 70 -4.87 -4.47 5.65
C PHE A 70 -6.25 -4.78 6.25
N ASP A 71 -6.88 -3.84 6.96
CA ASP A 71 -8.09 -4.05 7.77
C ASP A 71 -9.25 -4.74 7.02
N ASP A 72 -9.49 -4.36 5.76
CA ASP A 72 -10.66 -4.79 4.97
C ASP A 72 -10.25 -5.60 3.73
N VAL A 73 -9.04 -6.17 3.71
CA VAL A 73 -8.46 -6.78 2.51
C VAL A 73 -8.08 -8.23 2.76
N LYS A 74 -8.53 -9.12 1.87
CA LYS A 74 -8.14 -10.54 1.91
C LYS A 74 -6.77 -10.72 1.29
N LEU A 75 -5.75 -10.80 2.15
CA LEU A 75 -4.34 -10.92 1.77
C LEU A 75 -3.75 -12.27 2.17
N ASP A 76 -2.91 -12.80 1.29
CA ASP A 76 -1.99 -13.89 1.60
C ASP A 76 -0.66 -13.32 2.06
N ILE A 77 -0.54 -13.16 3.39
CA ILE A 77 0.62 -12.55 4.04
C ILE A 77 1.92 -13.31 3.72
N GLY A 78 1.85 -14.64 3.58
CA GLY A 78 3.01 -15.45 3.20
C GLY A 78 3.51 -15.10 1.80
N LYS A 79 2.60 -14.97 0.82
CA LYS A 79 2.95 -14.52 -0.52
C LYS A 79 3.40 -13.05 -0.56
N LEU A 80 2.78 -12.17 0.24
CA LEU A 80 3.20 -10.78 0.34
C LEU A 80 4.64 -10.66 0.86
N ALA A 81 4.99 -11.44 1.88
CA ALA A 81 6.35 -11.50 2.40
C ALA A 81 7.36 -12.01 1.36
N LEU A 82 7.01 -13.08 0.63
CA LEU A 82 7.85 -13.58 -0.47
C LEU A 82 8.01 -12.55 -1.59
N TRP A 83 6.92 -11.87 -1.98
CA TRP A 83 6.95 -10.82 -3.00
C TRP A 83 7.86 -9.67 -2.59
N ARG A 84 7.81 -9.24 -1.32
CA ARG A 84 8.75 -8.23 -0.79
C ARG A 84 10.21 -8.69 -0.95
N LEU A 85 10.52 -9.93 -0.57
CA LEU A 85 11.89 -10.47 -0.67
C LEU A 85 12.37 -10.57 -2.13
N GLN A 86 11.48 -10.97 -3.05
CA GLN A 86 11.80 -11.14 -4.46
C GLN A 86 11.97 -9.82 -5.20
N THR A 87 11.25 -8.77 -4.78
CA THR A 87 11.26 -7.48 -5.45
C THR A 87 12.17 -6.45 -4.77
N HIS A 88 12.81 -6.81 -3.66
CA HIS A 88 13.69 -5.93 -2.89
C HIS A 88 14.83 -5.31 -3.73
N GLU A 89 15.44 -6.03 -4.66
CA GLU A 89 16.49 -5.45 -5.52
C GLU A 89 15.97 -4.41 -6.51
N VAL A 90 14.69 -4.49 -6.88
CA VAL A 90 14.06 -3.61 -7.89
C VAL A 90 13.43 -2.38 -7.23
N TYR A 91 12.73 -2.58 -6.11
CA TYR A 91 11.94 -1.52 -5.46
C TYR A 91 12.51 -1.08 -4.10
N GLY A 92 13.51 -1.79 -3.57
CA GLY A 92 13.98 -1.61 -2.19
C GLY A 92 12.95 -2.09 -1.16
N GLY A 93 13.09 -1.61 0.07
CA GLY A 93 12.15 -1.86 1.17
C GLY A 93 12.84 -2.18 2.49
N THR A 94 12.12 -2.05 3.60
CA THR A 94 12.58 -2.37 4.97
C THR A 94 11.77 -3.49 5.59
#